data_AF-A0A7L3Y9S9-F1
#
_entry.id   AF-A0A7L3Y9S9-F1
#
_cell.length_a   1.000
_cell.length_b   1.000
_cell.length_c   1.000
_cell.angle_alpha   90.00
_cell.angle_beta   90.00
_cell.angle_gamma   90.00
#
_symmetry.space_group_name_H-M   'P 1'
#
loop_
_entity.id
_entity.type
_entity.pdbx_description
1 polymer ?
#
loop_
_entity_poly.entity_id
_entity_poly.type
_entity_poly.pdbx_seq_one_letter_code
_entity_poly.pdbx_strand_id
1 'polypeptide(L)'
;QVPALELTPLRTPEALPPTLAHGTRRRLWAPIRAGGLAPMGRTHIHLAPGLPGDPGVRSGMRLDSEIAIIIDGPRALAGEGGPQRRGGGGRRWGYPGIRVTPPAPPADGIPFFRSANGVILTPGDATGRLPPKYFLRVLQLRP
;
A
#
# COMPACT_ATOMS: atom_id res chain seq x y z
N GLN A 1 -20.42 16.03 1.47
CA GLN A 1 -19.87 14.88 0.72
C GLN A 1 -18.42 15.19 0.41
N VAL A 2 -17.46 14.38 0.91
CA VAL A 2 -16.03 14.63 0.62
C VAL A 2 -15.79 14.34 -0.86
N PRO A 3 -15.19 15.26 -1.63
CA PRO A 3 -14.94 15.01 -3.05
C PRO A 3 -14.09 13.76 -3.21
N ALA A 4 -14.45 12.92 -4.20
CA ALA A 4 -13.66 11.76 -4.56
C ALA A 4 -12.21 12.21 -4.81
N LEU A 5 -11.25 11.63 -4.08
CA LEU A 5 -9.84 11.92 -4.31
C LEU A 5 -9.51 11.61 -5.78
N GLU A 6 -8.95 12.59 -6.49
CA GLU A 6 -8.31 12.32 -7.77
C GLU A 6 -7.07 11.46 -7.49
N LEU A 7 -7.13 10.22 -7.99
CA LEU A 7 -6.09 9.22 -7.82
C LEU A 7 -5.42 8.96 -9.16
N THR A 8 -4.13 9.21 -9.24
CA THR A 8 -3.31 8.88 -10.40
C THR A 8 -2.77 7.45 -10.25
N PRO A 9 -3.07 6.51 -11.17
CA PRO A 9 -2.54 5.16 -11.08
C PRO A 9 -1.03 5.13 -11.32
N LEU A 10 -0.31 4.37 -10.49
CA LEU A 10 1.12 4.10 -10.63
C LEU A 10 1.28 2.76 -11.36
N ARG A 11 1.75 2.82 -12.61
CA ARG A 11 1.71 1.70 -13.54
C ARG A 11 3.00 0.88 -13.59
N THR A 12 4.11 1.47 -13.17
CA THR A 12 5.43 0.81 -13.22
C THR A 12 6.11 0.89 -11.86
N PRO A 13 6.94 -0.10 -11.50
CA PRO A 13 7.69 -0.10 -10.23
C PRO A 13 8.53 1.16 -10.02
N GLU A 14 9.07 1.76 -11.07
CA GLU A 14 9.92 2.95 -11.04
C GLU A 14 9.14 4.23 -10.69
N ALA A 15 7.81 4.21 -10.87
CA ALA A 15 6.94 5.30 -10.47
C ALA A 15 6.68 5.33 -8.95
N LEU A 16 7.07 4.28 -8.22
CA LEU A 16 6.99 4.20 -6.77
C LEU A 16 8.32 4.60 -6.12
N PRO A 17 8.28 5.21 -4.92
CA PRO A 17 9.46 5.29 -4.06
C PRO A 17 10.06 3.90 -3.81
N PRO A 18 11.39 3.76 -3.64
CA PRO A 18 12.04 2.47 -3.39
C PRO A 18 11.47 1.72 -2.20
N THR A 19 11.00 2.44 -1.19
CA THR A 19 10.27 1.87 -0.05
C THR A 19 9.10 2.75 0.34
N LEU A 20 8.04 2.13 0.83
CA LEU A 20 6.87 2.79 1.41
C LEU A 20 6.83 2.54 2.91
N ALA A 21 6.22 3.44 3.67
CA ALA A 21 6.07 3.29 5.11
C ALA A 21 4.60 3.30 5.54
N HIS A 22 4.25 2.40 6.46
CA HIS A 22 2.96 2.38 7.14
C HIS A 22 3.13 2.48 8.65
N GLY A 23 2.60 3.56 9.23
CA GLY A 23 2.64 3.80 10.66
C GLY A 23 1.47 3.14 11.37
N THR A 24 1.75 2.39 12.42
CA THR A 24 0.71 1.72 13.22
C THR A 24 1.12 1.63 14.69
N ARG A 25 0.24 1.03 15.50
CA ARG A 25 0.48 0.80 16.93
C ARG A 25 1.02 -0.61 17.17
N ARG A 26 1.90 -0.77 18.16
CA ARG A 26 2.59 -2.03 18.48
C ARG A 26 1.60 -3.16 18.77
N ARG A 27 0.49 -2.87 19.45
CA ARG A 27 -0.57 -3.87 19.73
C ARG A 27 -1.21 -4.48 18.46
N LEU A 28 -1.14 -3.78 17.34
CA LEU A 28 -1.68 -4.25 16.05
C LEU A 28 -0.65 -5.05 15.25
N TRP A 29 0.60 -5.14 15.71
CA TRP A 29 1.65 -5.83 14.97
C TRP A 29 1.36 -7.32 14.77
N ALA A 30 0.95 -8.04 15.82
CA ALA A 30 0.70 -9.47 15.74
C ALA A 30 -0.32 -9.85 14.63
N PRO A 31 -1.52 -9.25 14.56
CA PRO A 31 -2.45 -9.54 13.48
C PRO A 31 -1.97 -9.04 12.11
N ILE A 32 -1.26 -7.91 12.04
CA ILE A 32 -0.70 -7.40 10.77
C ILE A 32 0.39 -8.33 10.22
N ARG A 33 1.26 -8.85 11.09
CA ARG A 33 2.30 -9.82 10.72
C ARG A 33 1.69 -11.12 10.19
N ALA A 34 0.57 -11.56 10.76
CA ALA A 34 -0.10 -12.78 10.34
C ALA A 34 -0.92 -12.60 9.04
N GLY A 35 -1.62 -11.47 8.90
CA GLY A 35 -2.64 -11.28 7.85
C GLY A 35 -2.41 -10.11 6.90
N GLY A 36 -1.29 -9.40 6.99
CA GLY A 36 -1.01 -8.21 6.19
C GLY A 36 -1.75 -6.96 6.64
N LEU A 37 -1.45 -5.85 5.97
CA LEU A 37 -2.15 -4.58 6.17
C LEU A 37 -3.51 -4.62 5.50
N ALA A 38 -4.52 -4.04 6.15
CA ALA A 38 -5.87 -3.90 5.62
C ALA A 38 -6.30 -2.42 5.66
N PRO A 39 -7.32 -2.00 4.89
CA PRO A 39 -7.80 -0.62 4.86
C PRO A 39 -8.38 -0.09 6.18
N MET A 40 -8.68 -0.98 7.14
CA MET A 40 -9.23 -0.64 8.47
C MET A 40 -10.47 0.26 8.41
N GLY A 41 -11.51 -0.18 7.69
CA GLY A 41 -12.78 0.55 7.56
C GLY A 41 -12.77 1.67 6.52
N ARG A 42 -11.66 1.84 5.79
CA ARG A 42 -11.53 2.75 4.65
C ARG A 42 -11.57 1.97 3.34
N THR A 43 -11.54 2.70 2.22
CA THR A 43 -11.45 2.11 0.87
C THR A 43 -10.03 1.70 0.50
N HIS A 44 -9.00 2.34 1.06
CA HIS A 44 -7.60 2.10 0.71
C HIS A 44 -6.71 2.04 1.95
N ILE A 45 -5.61 1.30 1.84
CA ILE A 45 -4.44 1.37 2.72
C ILE A 45 -3.64 2.61 2.31
N HIS A 46 -3.32 3.46 3.28
CA HIS A 46 -2.52 4.67 3.07
C HIS A 46 -1.06 4.38 3.45
N LEU A 47 -0.16 4.78 2.57
CA LEU A 47 1.27 4.58 2.67
C LEU A 47 1.98 5.91 2.47
N ALA A 48 2.94 6.19 3.36
CA ALA A 48 3.83 7.31 3.19
C ALA A 48 4.92 6.95 2.17
N PRO A 49 5.36 7.90 1.33
CA PRO A 49 6.43 7.68 0.35
C PRO A 49 7.83 7.58 0.99
N GLY A 50 7.93 7.69 2.32
CA GLY A 50 9.16 7.63 3.10
C GLY A 50 8.86 7.77 4.60
N LEU A 51 9.91 7.85 5.41
CA LEU A 51 9.82 8.06 6.86
C LEU A 51 9.65 9.55 7.21
N PRO A 52 9.03 9.87 8.36
CA PRO A 52 9.07 11.23 8.91
C PRO A 52 10.51 11.70 9.05
N GLY A 53 10.83 12.86 8.47
CA GLY A 53 12.18 13.42 8.46
C GLY A 53 12.97 13.19 7.17
N ASP A 54 12.53 12.28 6.30
CA ASP A 54 13.16 12.10 4.99
C ASP A 54 12.96 13.35 4.10
N PRO A 55 13.98 13.77 3.32
CA PRO A 55 13.86 14.88 2.39
C PRO A 55 12.67 14.69 1.43
N GLY A 56 11.78 15.68 1.37
CA GLY A 56 10.61 15.65 0.48
C GLY A 56 9.36 14.97 1.06
N VAL A 57 9.42 14.37 2.25
CA VAL A 57 8.24 13.80 2.92
C VAL A 57 7.51 14.90 3.71
N ARG A 58 6.55 15.57 3.05
CA ARG A 58 5.73 16.64 3.67
C ARG A 58 4.57 16.12 4.53
N SER A 59 4.04 14.94 4.19
CA SER A 59 2.92 14.29 4.88
C SER A 59 3.28 12.83 5.11
N GLY A 60 3.76 12.54 6.32
CA GLY A 60 4.20 11.20 6.72
C GLY A 60 3.14 10.40 7.46
N MET A 61 3.63 9.46 8.27
CA MET A 61 2.84 8.66 9.20
C MET A 61 2.24 9.53 10.33
N ARG A 62 1.18 9.04 10.97
CA ARG A 62 0.60 9.73 12.14
C ARG A 62 1.64 9.88 13.23
N LEU A 63 1.65 11.03 13.91
CA LEU A 63 2.60 11.30 14.99
C LEU A 63 2.52 10.24 16.09
N ASP A 64 1.33 9.71 16.38
CA ASP A 64 1.07 8.66 17.39
C ASP A 64 1.43 7.24 16.94
N SER A 65 2.09 7.07 15.79
CA SER A 65 2.58 5.76 15.37
C SER A 65 3.71 5.30 16.30
N GLU A 66 3.60 4.07 16.80
CA GLU A 66 4.61 3.46 17.68
C GLU A 66 5.65 2.68 16.85
N ILE A 67 5.22 2.12 15.73
CA ILE A 67 6.06 1.39 14.79
C ILE A 67 5.80 1.83 13.34
N ALA A 68 6.80 1.66 12.49
CA ALA A 68 6.72 1.81 11.05
C ALA A 68 7.00 0.48 10.36
N ILE A 69 6.08 0.03 9.51
CA ILE A 69 6.29 -1.14 8.65
C ILE A 69 6.82 -0.62 7.31
N ILE A 70 8.02 -1.05 6.94
CA ILE A 70 8.67 -0.69 5.69
C ILE A 70 8.30 -1.72 4.63
N ILE A 71 7.84 -1.26 3.49
CA ILE A 71 7.22 -2.07 2.44
C ILE A 71 7.95 -1.87 1.13
N ASP A 72 8.18 -2.97 0.42
CA ASP A 72 8.64 -2.98 -0.96
C ASP A 72 7.45 -2.77 -1.91
N GLY A 73 7.14 -1.49 -2.18
CA GLY A 73 6.08 -1.09 -3.10
C GLY A 73 6.33 -1.55 -4.54
N PRO A 74 7.52 -1.30 -5.12
CA PRO A 74 7.90 -1.77 -6.45
C PRO A 74 7.65 -3.27 -6.66
N ARG A 75 8.10 -4.10 -5.72
CA ARG A 75 7.89 -5.56 -5.79
C ARG A 75 6.42 -5.96 -5.63
N ALA A 76 5.67 -5.25 -4.77
CA ALA A 76 4.24 -5.46 -4.62
C ALA A 76 3.48 -5.14 -5.92
N LEU A 77 3.83 -4.05 -6.60
CA LEU A 77 3.23 -3.66 -7.88
C LEU A 77 3.54 -4.67 -9.00
N ALA A 78 4.79 -5.17 -9.05
CA ALA A 78 5.22 -6.17 -10.02
C ALA A 78 4.60 -7.56 -9.79
N GLY A 79 4.16 -7.86 -8.56
CA GLY A 79 3.57 -9.15 -8.19
C GLY A 79 4.59 -10.25 -7.87
N GLU A 80 5.84 -9.89 -7.60
CA GLU A 80 6.92 -10.86 -7.45
C GLU A 80 6.96 -11.51 -6.06
N GLY A 81 7.24 -12.82 -6.03
CA GLY A 81 7.45 -13.59 -4.79
C GLY A 81 6.20 -14.22 -4.15
N GLY A 82 5.11 -14.41 -4.90
CA GLY A 82 4.03 -15.33 -4.52
C GLY A 82 4.18 -16.70 -5.19
N PRO A 83 3.52 -17.77 -4.69
CA PRO A 83 3.40 -19.00 -5.45
C PRO A 83 2.67 -18.69 -6.77
N GLN A 84 3.33 -18.98 -7.90
CA GLN A 84 2.76 -18.81 -9.25
C GLN A 84 1.44 -19.58 -9.33
N ARG A 85 0.31 -18.86 -9.27
CA ARG A 85 -0.98 -19.46 -9.56
C ARG A 85 -1.13 -19.51 -11.08
N ARG A 86 -0.94 -20.69 -11.66
CA ARG A 86 -1.33 -20.95 -13.06
C ARG A 86 -2.84 -20.74 -13.19
N GLY A 87 -3.23 -19.73 -13.97
CA GLY A 87 -4.53 -19.63 -14.61
C GLY A 87 -5.73 -19.41 -13.67
N GLY A 88 -6.24 -18.18 -13.64
CA GLY A 88 -7.57 -17.88 -13.12
C GLY A 88 -8.07 -16.60 -13.74
N GLY A 89 -9.15 -16.70 -14.53
CA GLY A 89 -9.70 -15.63 -15.37
C GLY A 89 -9.77 -14.27 -14.68
N GLY A 90 -9.45 -13.23 -15.47
CA GLY A 90 -9.37 -11.83 -15.04
C GLY A 90 -10.64 -11.40 -14.32
N ARG A 91 -10.55 -11.25 -13.00
CA ARG A 91 -11.60 -10.63 -12.21
C ARG A 91 -11.61 -9.15 -12.58
N ARG A 92 -12.76 -8.61 -12.96
CA ARG A 92 -12.92 -7.17 -13.17
C ARG A 92 -12.68 -6.48 -11.83
N TRP A 93 -11.56 -5.77 -11.73
CA TRP A 93 -11.26 -4.99 -10.53
C TRP A 93 -12.20 -3.77 -10.47
N GLY A 94 -13.25 -3.87 -9.66
CA GLY A 94 -14.07 -2.73 -9.27
C GLY A 94 -13.51 -2.13 -7.98
N TYR A 95 -12.83 -0.99 -8.06
CA TYR A 95 -12.32 -0.29 -6.88
C TYR A 95 -13.34 0.74 -6.40
N PRO A 96 -14.02 0.52 -5.25
CA PRO A 96 -14.99 1.46 -4.75
C PRO A 96 -14.33 2.83 -4.47
N GLY A 97 -14.83 3.88 -5.13
CA GLY A 97 -14.33 5.26 -4.95
C GLY A 97 -13.25 5.72 -5.92
N ILE A 98 -12.80 4.88 -6.87
CA ILE A 98 -11.93 5.31 -7.98
C ILE A 98 -12.81 5.55 -9.21
N ARG A 99 -12.86 6.79 -9.72
CA ARG A 99 -13.65 7.15 -10.92
C ARG A 99 -13.08 6.59 -12.23
N VAL A 100 -11.86 6.06 -12.20
CA VAL A 100 -11.17 5.48 -13.34
C VAL A 100 -10.84 4.03 -13.02
N THR A 101 -11.21 3.09 -13.90
CA THR A 101 -10.67 1.73 -13.83
C THR A 101 -9.17 1.82 -14.09
N PRO A 102 -8.30 1.55 -13.10
CA PRO A 102 -6.87 1.50 -13.32
C PRO A 102 -6.57 0.36 -14.29
N PRO A 103 -5.48 0.43 -15.08
CA PRO A 103 -4.99 -0.77 -15.72
C PRO A 103 -4.79 -1.84 -14.65
N ALA A 104 -5.31 -3.04 -14.88
CA ALA A 104 -5.09 -4.15 -13.97
C ALA A 104 -3.57 -4.35 -13.82
N PRO A 105 -3.05 -4.49 -12.60
CA PRO A 105 -1.65 -4.88 -12.40
C PRO A 105 -1.42 -6.26 -13.05
N PRO A 106 -0.15 -6.71 -13.15
CA PRO A 106 0.15 -8.11 -13.47
C PRO A 106 -0.71 -9.06 -12.61
N ALA A 107 -0.91 -10.30 -13.07
CA ALA A 107 -1.86 -11.25 -12.45
C ALA A 107 -1.69 -11.42 -10.92
N ASP A 108 -0.46 -11.22 -10.41
CA ASP A 108 -0.10 -11.32 -8.99
C ASP A 108 0.26 -9.96 -8.34
N GLY A 109 0.18 -8.86 -9.10
CA GLY A 109 0.55 -7.51 -8.67
C GLY A 109 -0.54 -6.81 -7.88
N ILE A 110 -0.12 -5.86 -7.04
CA ILE A 110 -0.98 -5.03 -6.20
C ILE A 110 -1.05 -3.63 -6.82
N PRO A 111 -2.25 -3.09 -7.06
CA PRO A 111 -2.39 -1.76 -7.65
C PRO A 111 -1.99 -0.67 -6.64
N PHE A 112 -1.35 0.38 -7.12
CA PHE A 112 -1.00 1.57 -6.35
C PHE A 112 -1.46 2.85 -7.03
N PHE A 113 -1.75 3.86 -6.22
CA PHE A 113 -2.22 5.17 -6.64
C PHE A 113 -1.47 6.26 -5.89
N ARG A 114 -1.32 7.41 -6.53
CA ARG A 114 -0.85 8.63 -5.90
C ARG A 114 -2.00 9.63 -5.82
N SER A 115 -2.21 10.17 -4.62
CA SER A 115 -3.11 11.32 -4.43
C SER A 115 -2.44 12.63 -4.83
N ALA A 116 -3.23 13.69 -5.04
CA ALA A 116 -2.71 15.04 -5.31
C ALA A 116 -1.71 15.53 -4.24
N ASN A 117 -1.87 15.12 -2.98
CA ASN A 117 -0.97 15.47 -1.87
C ASN A 117 0.26 14.55 -1.76
N GLY A 118 0.49 13.67 -2.73
CA GLY A 118 1.66 12.79 -2.80
C GLY A 118 1.59 11.55 -1.90
N VAL A 119 0.49 11.35 -1.14
CA VAL A 119 0.25 10.11 -0.38
C VAL A 119 0.02 8.96 -1.36
N ILE A 120 0.61 7.80 -1.06
CA ILE A 120 0.47 6.57 -1.85
C ILE A 120 -0.67 5.73 -1.26
N LEU A 121 -1.53 5.19 -2.11
CA LEU A 121 -2.69 4.41 -1.71
C LEU A 121 -2.69 3.08 -2.44
N THR A 122 -3.13 2.04 -1.74
CA THR A 122 -3.40 0.74 -2.36
C THR A 122 -4.68 0.14 -1.79
N PRO A 123 -5.58 -0.42 -2.61
CA PRO A 123 -6.71 -1.22 -2.14
C PRO A 123 -6.27 -2.60 -1.63
N GLY A 124 -5.00 -2.98 -1.83
CA GLY A 124 -4.48 -4.32 -1.56
C GLY A 124 -4.68 -5.28 -2.74
N ASP A 125 -4.36 -6.54 -2.49
CA ASP A 125 -4.54 -7.67 -3.40
C ASP A 125 -6.02 -8.05 -3.56
N ALA A 126 -6.30 -9.22 -4.15
CA ALA A 126 -7.65 -9.73 -4.34
C ALA A 126 -8.44 -9.95 -3.03
N THR A 127 -7.75 -9.99 -1.89
CA THR A 127 -8.36 -10.08 -0.55
C THR A 127 -8.47 -8.72 0.16
N GLY A 128 -8.09 -7.63 -0.54
CA GLY A 128 -8.06 -6.28 0.01
C GLY A 128 -6.91 -6.06 1.00
N ARG A 129 -5.83 -6.84 0.89
CA ARG A 129 -4.71 -6.79 1.85
C ARG A 129 -3.40 -6.51 1.15
N LEU A 130 -2.46 -5.88 1.85
CA LEU A 130 -1.06 -5.86 1.46
C LEU A 130 -0.31 -6.94 2.27
N PRO A 131 0.07 -8.07 1.64
CA PRO A 131 0.60 -9.22 2.33
C PRO A 131 1.96 -8.96 3.02
N PRO A 132 2.26 -9.65 4.13
CA PRO A 132 3.53 -9.50 4.86
C PRO A 132 4.78 -9.87 4.04
N LYS A 133 4.65 -10.64 2.95
CA LYS A 133 5.76 -10.97 2.06
C LYS A 133 6.42 -9.74 1.40
N TYR A 134 5.73 -8.59 1.40
CA TYR A 134 6.28 -7.32 0.92
C TYR A 134 6.82 -6.44 2.05
N PHE A 135 6.80 -6.91 3.31
CA PHE A 135 7.37 -6.15 4.43
C PHE A 135 8.87 -6.42 4.49
N LEU A 136 9.66 -5.35 4.35
CA LEU A 136 11.11 -5.41 4.40
C LEU A 136 11.61 -5.46 5.85
N ARG A 137 11.04 -4.63 6.72
CA ARG A 137 11.40 -4.53 8.14
C ARG A 137 10.35 -3.73 8.93
N VAL A 138 10.46 -3.77 10.25
CA VAL A 138 9.68 -2.93 11.16
C VAL A 138 10.65 -2.07 11.97
N LEU A 139 10.37 -0.77 12.04
CA LEU A 139 11.14 0.18 12.84
C LEU A 139 10.32 0.61 14.05
N GLN A 140 10.98 0.71 15.20
CA GLN A 140 10.40 1.33 16.38
C GLN A 140 10.53 2.85 16.26
N LEU A 141 9.41 3.56 16.32
CA LEU A 141 9.38 5.03 16.23
C LEU A 141 9.31 5.69 17.60
N ARG A 142 8.71 5.00 18.57
CA ARG A 142 8.54 5.47 19.95
C ARG A 142 9.04 4.39 20.91
N PRO A 143 9.70 4.76 22.02
CA PRO A 143 10.14 3.83 23.05
C PRO A 143 8.98 3.00 23.63
#